data_AF-A0A944EXS1-F1
#
_entry.id   AF-A0A944EXS1-F1
#
_cell.length_a   1.000
_cell.length_b   1.000
_cell.length_c   1.000
_cell.angle_alpha   90.00
_cell.angle_beta   90.00
_cell.angle_gamma   90.00
#
_symmetry.space_group_name_H-M   'P 1'
#
loop_
_entity.id
_entity.type
_entity.pdbx_description
1 polymer ?
#
loop_
_entity_poly.entity_id
_entity_poly.type
_entity_poly.pdbx_seq_one_letter_code
_entity_poly.pdbx_strand_id
1 'polypeptide(L)'
;MSDFDAIDSLLDAVGPEDELPPCQVRRELRERARLSKAQVARALGVSPSTLSGWESGRDPASEIRTKYAYLLDGLNAKLATEAETEPAAVPAEEQPVASGTAAAAVTSSSSPELGQDEDEVELLAVPEPCVLCGRPAKQRVAGFVQHLDPSDCQATSAETPKPSPAAPSAQTQVPRTARPSRPAGGKGAASRGRAFQEPSGPGDLIHEAVHAALAEHQGDVEAASAVLLKRAIPDAMRLLDETRKGARYDVIAHPWIPDILRKQTSRGADHIWEARPKWTRTALPPGRHEVTALDINGAYLSALKTHLPLGQLEHSTGFAHDRRRAGVHLITPPAWQHDAVLPNPIGQRDEPGPLWVTEPTLRLLLRLSGPKHRLCEPPEIHESYTSGATENLLEKFRIALKDARDTALADGDELTLEYVKAMYSKFVSTMGESNYNREFYRPDWMHIIRSQAFANLWMKALKAHDGGLAVVRAMGTDELHVIGDWRRVFPEGRGVTEVKVKDMYTAGTGAEASTGQEQ
;
A
#
# COMPACT_ATOMS: atom_id res chain seq x y z
N MET A 1 34.68 -18.99 18.43
CA MET A 1 35.63 -18.15 17.70
C MET A 1 36.74 -17.79 18.63
N SER A 2 37.98 -17.94 18.21
CA SER A 2 39.16 -17.53 18.99
C SER A 2 39.58 -16.10 18.62
N ASP A 3 40.45 -15.49 19.43
CA ASP A 3 41.00 -14.16 19.12
C ASP A 3 41.86 -14.19 17.84
N PHE A 4 42.37 -15.36 17.43
CA PHE A 4 43.07 -15.54 16.16
C PHE A 4 42.13 -15.44 14.96
N ASP A 5 40.89 -15.94 15.05
CA ASP A 5 39.90 -15.84 13.97
C ASP A 5 39.67 -14.37 13.55
N ALA A 6 39.74 -13.45 14.52
CA ALA A 6 39.59 -12.01 14.30
C ALA A 6 40.87 -11.34 13.77
N ILE A 7 42.05 -11.88 14.08
CA ILE A 7 43.33 -11.44 13.54
C ILE A 7 43.48 -11.91 12.08
N ASP A 8 43.15 -13.17 11.80
CA ASP A 8 43.17 -13.73 10.44
C ASP A 8 42.18 -12.99 9.53
N SER A 9 40.97 -12.69 10.02
CA SER A 9 40.00 -11.83 9.32
C SER A 9 40.52 -10.41 9.04
N LEU A 10 41.44 -9.89 9.87
CA LEU A 10 42.09 -8.59 9.67
C LEU A 10 43.28 -8.67 8.70
N LEU A 11 43.92 -9.84 8.56
CA LEU A 11 45.01 -10.07 7.62
C LEU A 11 44.49 -10.33 6.20
N ASP A 12 43.42 -11.11 6.05
CA ASP A 12 42.71 -11.29 4.77
C ASP A 12 42.19 -9.96 4.20
N ALA A 13 41.79 -9.03 5.09
CA ALA A 13 41.38 -7.67 4.72
C ALA A 13 42.53 -6.75 4.25
N VAL A 14 43.79 -7.22 4.27
CA VAL A 14 44.99 -6.51 3.82
C VAL A 14 45.62 -7.20 2.59
N GLY A 15 44.85 -8.03 1.89
CA GLY A 15 45.19 -8.48 0.53
C GLY A 15 45.34 -7.30 -0.45
N PRO A 16 46.12 -7.45 -1.54
CA PRO A 16 46.28 -6.39 -2.53
C PRO A 16 44.95 -6.12 -3.26
N GLU A 17 44.41 -4.90 -3.11
CA GLU A 17 43.21 -4.48 -3.85
C GLU A 17 43.50 -4.35 -5.35
N ASP A 18 42.59 -4.83 -6.20
CA ASP A 18 42.68 -4.69 -7.66
C ASP A 18 42.78 -3.20 -8.08
N GLU A 19 43.74 -2.84 -8.92
CA GLU A 19 43.93 -1.46 -9.37
C GLU A 19 42.85 -1.08 -10.40
N LEU A 20 41.88 -0.26 -9.99
CA LEU A 20 40.77 0.15 -10.85
C LEU A 20 41.21 1.26 -11.82
N PRO A 21 40.83 1.19 -13.12
CA PRO A 21 41.08 2.26 -14.08
C PRO A 21 40.58 3.64 -13.61
N PRO A 22 41.12 4.77 -14.11
CA PRO A 22 40.67 6.11 -13.72
C PRO A 22 39.17 6.31 -13.91
N CYS A 23 38.52 7.10 -13.05
CA CYS A 23 37.05 7.23 -13.00
C CYS A 23 36.38 7.62 -14.33
N GLN A 24 37.06 8.41 -15.16
CA GLN A 24 36.64 8.73 -16.54
C GLN A 24 36.57 7.48 -17.42
N VAL A 25 37.61 6.64 -17.41
CA VAL A 25 37.66 5.37 -18.15
C VAL A 25 36.56 4.40 -17.67
N ARG A 26 36.26 4.36 -16.36
CA ARG A 26 35.15 3.57 -15.81
C ARG A 26 33.81 3.96 -16.44
N ARG A 27 33.57 5.26 -16.57
CA ARG A 27 32.38 5.85 -17.19
C ARG A 27 32.34 5.57 -18.70
N GLU A 28 33.45 5.78 -19.39
CA GLU A 28 33.57 5.59 -20.84
C GLU A 28 33.34 4.13 -21.26
N LEU A 29 33.89 3.16 -20.53
CA LEU A 29 33.64 1.73 -20.77
C LEU A 29 32.14 1.39 -20.63
N ARG A 30 31.47 1.93 -19.61
CA ARG A 30 30.02 1.77 -19.43
C ARG A 30 29.22 2.41 -20.57
N GLU A 31 29.58 3.62 -20.99
CA GLU A 31 28.85 4.38 -22.01
C GLU A 31 29.07 3.82 -23.43
N ARG A 32 30.29 3.38 -23.76
CA ARG A 32 30.58 2.62 -25.00
C ARG A 32 29.80 1.30 -25.06
N ALA A 33 29.73 0.57 -23.94
CA ALA A 33 28.90 -0.64 -23.81
C ALA A 33 27.38 -0.38 -23.78
N ARG A 34 26.94 0.89 -23.90
CA ARG A 34 25.53 1.34 -23.86
C ARG A 34 24.77 0.92 -22.60
N LEU A 35 25.49 0.70 -21.49
CA LEU A 35 24.90 0.31 -20.22
C LEU A 35 24.46 1.53 -19.41
N SER A 36 23.21 1.53 -18.95
CA SER A 36 22.75 2.52 -17.99
C SER A 36 23.38 2.29 -16.62
N LYS A 37 23.54 3.37 -15.85
CA LYS A 37 23.97 3.30 -14.44
C LYS A 37 23.09 2.38 -13.60
N ALA A 38 21.80 2.30 -13.91
CA ALA A 38 20.85 1.42 -13.21
C ALA A 38 21.11 -0.08 -13.48
N GLN A 39 21.50 -0.46 -14.71
CA GLN A 39 21.85 -1.85 -15.03
C GLN A 39 23.12 -2.30 -14.31
N VAL A 40 24.19 -1.49 -14.37
CA VAL A 40 25.47 -1.80 -13.72
C VAL A 40 25.31 -1.84 -12.20
N ALA A 41 24.65 -0.84 -11.60
CA ALA A 41 24.43 -0.80 -10.16
C ALA A 41 23.63 -2.02 -9.66
N ARG A 42 22.58 -2.43 -10.40
CA ARG A 42 21.80 -3.64 -10.11
C ARG A 42 22.65 -4.92 -10.18
N ALA A 43 23.51 -5.06 -11.19
CA ALA A 43 24.38 -6.22 -11.34
C ALA A 43 25.43 -6.33 -10.21
N LEU A 44 25.84 -5.20 -9.63
CA LEU A 44 26.83 -5.12 -8.55
C LEU A 44 26.20 -5.03 -7.14
N GLY A 45 24.86 -5.04 -7.01
CA GLY A 45 24.15 -4.97 -5.73
C GLY A 45 24.19 -3.60 -5.04
N VAL A 46 24.41 -2.50 -5.78
CA VAL A 46 24.56 -1.13 -5.25
C VAL A 46 23.54 -0.14 -5.84
N SER A 47 23.54 1.10 -5.36
CA SER A 47 22.69 2.16 -5.92
C SER A 47 23.32 2.86 -7.15
N PRO A 48 22.52 3.42 -8.08
CA PRO A 48 23.03 4.22 -9.20
C PRO A 48 23.78 5.49 -8.77
N SER A 49 23.50 6.01 -7.57
CA SER A 49 24.25 7.10 -6.94
C SER A 49 25.60 6.64 -6.39
N THR A 50 25.71 5.41 -5.88
CA THR A 50 26.99 4.81 -5.46
C THR A 50 27.92 4.66 -6.67
N LEU A 51 27.40 4.07 -7.75
CA LEU A 51 28.12 3.96 -9.03
C LEU A 51 28.48 5.34 -9.62
N SER A 52 27.57 6.32 -9.54
CA SER A 52 27.89 7.70 -9.95
C SER A 52 29.03 8.30 -9.13
N GLY A 53 29.15 7.97 -7.85
CA GLY A 53 30.30 8.31 -7.02
C GLY A 53 31.59 7.67 -7.54
N TRP A 54 31.55 6.39 -7.96
CA TRP A 54 32.73 5.69 -8.51
C TRP A 54 33.20 6.23 -9.85
N GLU A 55 32.26 6.65 -10.70
CA GLU A 55 32.52 7.37 -11.95
C GLU A 55 32.92 8.85 -11.74
N SER A 56 32.83 9.36 -10.50
CA SER A 56 33.20 10.73 -10.11
C SER A 56 34.42 10.80 -9.18
N GLY A 57 35.18 9.71 -9.02
CA GLY A 57 36.45 9.70 -8.27
C GLY A 57 36.39 9.21 -6.82
N ARG A 58 35.28 8.64 -6.35
CA ARG A 58 35.28 7.75 -5.18
C ARG A 58 35.71 6.34 -5.61
N ASP A 59 36.24 5.53 -4.70
CA ASP A 59 36.47 4.10 -4.96
C ASP A 59 35.45 3.21 -4.19
N PRO A 60 35.11 2.02 -4.73
CA PRO A 60 34.51 0.94 -3.94
C PRO A 60 35.55 0.34 -2.98
N ALA A 61 35.07 -0.36 -1.96
CA ALA A 61 35.91 -1.10 -1.01
C ALA A 61 35.55 -2.59 -1.01
N SER A 62 36.50 -3.45 -0.62
CA SER A 62 36.29 -4.89 -0.37
C SER A 62 35.71 -5.67 -1.56
N GLU A 63 34.93 -6.73 -1.33
CA GLU A 63 34.39 -7.66 -2.35
C GLU A 63 33.67 -6.96 -3.53
N ILE A 64 33.09 -5.78 -3.30
CA ILE A 64 32.42 -4.96 -4.34
C ILE A 64 33.44 -4.37 -5.32
N ARG A 65 34.67 -4.06 -4.88
CA ARG A 65 35.77 -3.58 -5.72
C ARG A 65 36.14 -4.61 -6.78
N THR A 66 36.42 -5.85 -6.38
CA THR A 66 36.77 -6.96 -7.29
C THR A 66 35.63 -7.29 -8.26
N LYS A 67 34.37 -7.27 -7.82
CA LYS A 67 33.20 -7.43 -8.72
C LYS A 67 33.10 -6.32 -9.75
N TYR A 68 33.47 -5.08 -9.41
CA TYR A 68 33.48 -3.96 -10.34
C TYR A 68 34.68 -3.98 -11.28
N ALA A 69 35.88 -4.36 -10.80
CA ALA A 69 37.07 -4.58 -11.62
C ALA A 69 36.79 -5.63 -12.72
N TYR A 70 36.32 -6.81 -12.33
CA TYR A 70 35.94 -7.90 -13.24
C TYR A 70 34.93 -7.46 -14.32
N LEU A 71 33.97 -6.61 -13.97
CA LEU A 71 33.04 -6.04 -14.95
C LEU A 71 33.76 -5.09 -15.92
N LEU A 72 34.60 -4.18 -15.43
CA LEU A 72 35.32 -3.21 -16.27
C LEU A 72 36.29 -3.91 -17.23
N ASP A 73 37.01 -4.93 -16.77
CA ASP A 73 37.90 -5.75 -17.61
C ASP A 73 37.11 -6.51 -18.69
N GLY A 74 35.98 -7.12 -18.30
CA GLY A 74 35.09 -7.82 -19.23
C GLY A 74 34.44 -6.91 -20.27
N LEU A 75 34.20 -5.63 -19.95
CA LEU A 75 33.77 -4.61 -20.91
C LEU A 75 34.93 -4.18 -21.81
N ASN A 76 36.10 -3.92 -21.25
CA ASN A 76 37.28 -3.47 -21.99
C ASN A 76 37.73 -4.52 -23.03
N ALA A 77 37.79 -5.79 -22.64
CA ALA A 77 38.13 -6.89 -23.54
C ALA A 77 37.17 -7.00 -24.73
N LYS A 78 35.84 -6.92 -24.49
CA LYS A 78 34.84 -6.96 -25.58
C LYS A 78 34.93 -5.75 -26.50
N LEU A 79 35.05 -4.55 -25.93
CA LEU A 79 35.16 -3.30 -26.69
C LEU A 79 36.48 -3.18 -27.47
N ALA A 80 37.50 -3.96 -27.12
CA ALA A 80 38.72 -4.12 -27.93
C ALA A 80 38.49 -5.08 -29.11
N THR A 81 37.90 -6.26 -28.89
CA THR A 81 37.60 -7.22 -29.97
C THR A 81 36.63 -6.66 -31.00
N GLU A 82 35.64 -5.86 -30.58
CA GLU A 82 34.74 -5.16 -31.51
C GLU A 82 35.50 -4.15 -32.39
N ALA A 83 36.46 -3.41 -31.83
CA ALA A 83 37.27 -2.43 -32.56
C ALA A 83 38.26 -3.05 -33.56
N GLU A 84 38.74 -4.27 -33.31
CA GLU A 84 39.57 -5.03 -34.28
C GLU A 84 38.76 -5.64 -35.44
N THR A 85 37.43 -5.64 -35.35
CA THR A 85 36.53 -6.32 -36.31
C THR A 85 35.90 -5.36 -37.34
N GLU A 86 36.05 -4.04 -37.19
CA GLU A 86 35.37 -3.04 -38.04
C GLU A 86 36.20 -2.64 -39.28
N PRO A 87 35.71 -2.87 -40.53
CA PRO A 87 36.48 -2.61 -41.75
C PRO A 87 36.45 -1.13 -42.19
N ALA A 88 37.62 -0.54 -42.41
CA ALA A 88 37.76 0.88 -42.75
C ALA A 88 37.35 1.23 -44.20
N ALA A 89 36.44 2.22 -44.38
CA ALA A 89 36.08 2.77 -45.69
C ALA A 89 35.54 4.23 -45.67
N VAL A 90 36.43 5.19 -46.01
CA VAL A 90 36.25 6.47 -46.76
C VAL A 90 35.09 7.47 -46.45
N PRO A 91 35.37 8.78 -46.25
CA PRO A 91 34.34 9.85 -46.12
C PRO A 91 34.17 10.75 -47.38
N ALA A 92 32.94 11.25 -47.61
CA ALA A 92 32.52 12.34 -48.52
C ALA A 92 31.00 12.62 -48.32
N GLU A 93 30.35 13.75 -48.60
CA GLU A 93 30.77 15.13 -48.95
C GLU A 93 29.60 16.13 -48.67
N GLU A 94 29.77 17.42 -49.01
CA GLU A 94 28.78 18.50 -48.86
C GLU A 94 28.12 18.91 -50.22
N GLN A 95 27.28 19.94 -50.45
CA GLN A 95 26.79 21.08 -49.64
C GLN A 95 25.31 21.49 -50.02
N PRO A 96 24.81 22.75 -50.28
CA PRO A 96 23.43 23.11 -49.90
C PRO A 96 22.58 23.86 -50.97
N VAL A 97 21.42 24.43 -50.57
CA VAL A 97 20.81 25.70 -51.05
C VAL A 97 19.99 26.32 -49.88
N ALA A 98 20.01 27.62 -49.51
CA ALA A 98 20.07 28.93 -50.20
C ALA A 98 18.69 29.45 -50.69
N SER A 99 18.25 30.72 -50.53
CA SER A 99 18.83 31.93 -49.85
C SER A 99 17.78 33.05 -49.61
N GLY A 100 18.14 34.13 -48.88
CA GLY A 100 17.36 35.39 -48.72
C GLY A 100 16.95 35.69 -47.25
N THR A 101 17.54 36.60 -46.43
CA THR A 101 18.11 37.98 -46.61
C THR A 101 16.99 39.05 -46.68
N ALA A 102 16.94 40.14 -45.90
CA ALA A 102 17.92 40.95 -45.12
C ALA A 102 17.46 41.18 -43.65
N ALA A 103 18.29 41.37 -42.61
CA ALA A 103 19.27 42.43 -42.26
C ALA A 103 18.63 43.82 -41.92
N ALA A 104 19.04 44.57 -40.88
CA ALA A 104 20.27 44.48 -40.07
C ALA A 104 20.15 45.02 -38.62
N ALA A 105 21.07 44.57 -37.74
CA ALA A 105 21.91 45.32 -36.77
C ALA A 105 21.28 46.29 -35.73
N VAL A 106 21.66 46.35 -34.43
CA VAL A 106 22.58 45.64 -33.47
C VAL A 106 22.15 46.04 -32.02
N THR A 107 22.70 45.68 -30.84
CA THR A 107 24.01 45.11 -30.40
C THR A 107 23.94 44.45 -29.01
N SER A 108 24.89 43.54 -28.72
CA SER A 108 25.51 43.14 -27.43
C SER A 108 24.79 43.10 -26.06
N SER A 109 24.86 41.91 -25.43
CA SER A 109 24.91 41.62 -23.97
C SER A 109 23.61 41.81 -23.15
N SER A 110 23.23 40.94 -22.20
CA SER A 110 23.95 39.86 -21.48
C SER A 110 23.06 38.65 -21.12
N SER A 111 23.66 37.49 -20.87
CA SER A 111 23.15 36.39 -20.01
C SER A 111 23.68 36.56 -18.56
N PRO A 112 23.23 35.85 -17.50
CA PRO A 112 22.38 34.65 -17.39
C PRO A 112 20.99 34.98 -16.75
N GLU A 113 20.06 34.08 -16.37
CA GLU A 113 20.15 32.77 -15.70
C GLU A 113 19.27 31.65 -16.29
N LEU A 114 19.65 30.42 -15.93
CA LEU A 114 18.82 29.21 -16.03
C LEU A 114 17.74 29.28 -14.93
N GLY A 115 16.55 28.72 -15.06
CA GLY A 115 16.01 27.85 -16.11
C GLY A 115 14.89 27.04 -15.46
N GLN A 116 13.64 27.38 -15.75
CA GLN A 116 12.48 26.80 -15.08
C GLN A 116 12.05 25.52 -15.80
N ASP A 117 11.98 24.40 -15.07
CA ASP A 117 11.32 23.18 -15.54
C ASP A 117 9.80 23.41 -15.50
N GLU A 118 9.26 24.02 -16.56
CA GLU A 118 7.81 24.08 -16.81
C GLU A 118 7.31 22.74 -17.37
N ASP A 119 6.05 22.38 -17.10
CA ASP A 119 5.48 21.04 -17.38
C ASP A 119 5.68 20.57 -18.84
N GLU A 120 6.52 19.55 -19.06
CA GLU A 120 6.83 19.03 -20.39
C GLU A 120 5.64 18.24 -21.00
N VAL A 121 4.80 18.99 -21.72
CA VAL A 121 3.67 18.50 -22.52
C VAL A 121 3.99 18.64 -24.02
N GLU A 122 4.45 17.55 -24.63
CA GLU A 122 4.73 17.48 -26.06
C GLU A 122 3.41 17.39 -26.86
N LEU A 123 3.31 18.17 -27.96
CA LEU A 123 2.17 18.12 -28.89
C LEU A 123 2.51 17.34 -30.16
N LEU A 124 1.82 16.22 -30.37
CA LEU A 124 2.03 15.31 -31.50
C LEU A 124 1.30 15.80 -32.76
N ALA A 125 2.03 15.95 -33.85
CA ALA A 125 1.48 16.29 -35.16
C ALA A 125 0.53 15.20 -35.70
N VAL A 126 0.88 13.93 -35.46
CA VAL A 126 0.05 12.75 -35.79
C VAL A 126 -0.58 12.21 -34.51
N PRO A 127 -1.90 11.97 -34.45
CA PRO A 127 -2.53 11.36 -33.28
C PRO A 127 -2.06 9.92 -33.02
N GLU A 128 -1.57 9.66 -31.82
CA GLU A 128 -1.18 8.33 -31.33
C GLU A 128 -2.25 7.79 -30.34
N PRO A 129 -2.34 6.46 -30.09
CA PRO A 129 -3.35 5.90 -29.20
C PRO A 129 -3.08 6.27 -27.73
N CYS A 130 -4.04 6.95 -27.10
CA CYS A 130 -4.06 7.34 -25.70
C CYS A 130 -3.91 6.13 -24.76
N VAL A 131 -2.93 6.14 -23.86
CA VAL A 131 -2.65 5.04 -22.92
C VAL A 131 -3.78 4.78 -21.90
N LEU A 132 -4.75 5.68 -21.79
CA LEU A 132 -5.90 5.57 -20.87
C LEU A 132 -7.15 4.96 -21.53
N CYS A 133 -7.35 5.15 -22.84
CA CYS A 133 -8.59 4.74 -23.52
C CYS A 133 -8.41 4.15 -24.94
N GLY A 134 -7.17 4.05 -25.45
CA GLY A 134 -6.84 3.54 -26.79
C GLY A 134 -7.23 4.44 -27.97
N ARG A 135 -7.91 5.57 -27.72
CA ARG A 135 -8.37 6.50 -28.77
C ARG A 135 -7.26 7.46 -29.20
N PRO A 136 -7.30 8.00 -30.42
CA PRO A 136 -6.33 9.00 -30.87
C PRO A 136 -6.25 10.22 -29.93
N ALA A 137 -5.03 10.56 -29.52
CA ALA A 137 -4.70 11.75 -28.73
C ALA A 137 -3.45 12.44 -29.32
N LYS A 138 -3.33 13.75 -29.04
CA LYS A 138 -2.26 14.62 -29.58
C LYS A 138 -1.32 15.18 -28.51
N GLN A 139 -1.44 14.75 -27.25
CA GLN A 139 -0.59 15.22 -26.16
C GLN A 139 0.22 14.04 -25.62
N ARG A 140 1.52 14.24 -25.37
CA ARG A 140 2.39 13.28 -24.69
C ARG A 140 2.96 13.96 -23.45
N VAL A 141 2.78 13.33 -22.29
CA VAL A 141 3.17 13.88 -20.97
C VAL A 141 4.05 12.85 -20.28
N ALA A 142 5.26 13.27 -19.86
CA ALA A 142 6.27 12.36 -19.29
C ALA A 142 6.49 11.07 -20.13
N GLY A 143 6.50 11.22 -21.46
CA GLY A 143 6.66 10.11 -22.42
C GLY A 143 5.40 9.31 -22.77
N PHE A 144 4.26 9.54 -22.11
CA PHE A 144 3.01 8.79 -22.35
C PHE A 144 1.97 9.61 -23.12
N VAL A 145 1.44 9.05 -24.21
CA VAL A 145 0.40 9.69 -25.02
C VAL A 145 -0.94 9.63 -24.29
N GLN A 146 -1.57 10.77 -24.03
CA GLN A 146 -2.87 10.84 -23.35
C GLN A 146 -3.64 12.10 -23.73
N HIS A 147 -4.88 12.23 -23.25
CA HIS A 147 -5.62 13.50 -23.28
C HIS A 147 -5.29 14.31 -22.03
N LEU A 148 -5.22 15.65 -22.15
CA LEU A 148 -5.06 16.53 -20.99
C LEU A 148 -6.34 16.61 -20.13
N ASP A 149 -7.54 16.59 -20.74
CA ASP A 149 -8.80 16.54 -20.00
C ASP A 149 -9.34 15.09 -19.91
N PRO A 150 -9.66 14.59 -18.70
CA PRO A 150 -10.39 13.33 -18.51
C PRO A 150 -11.75 13.22 -19.21
N SER A 151 -12.36 14.32 -19.69
CA SER A 151 -13.57 14.28 -20.52
C SER A 151 -13.33 13.61 -21.86
N ASP A 152 -12.17 13.80 -22.47
CA ASP A 152 -11.89 13.38 -23.85
C ASP A 152 -11.64 11.87 -23.96
N CYS A 153 -11.25 11.26 -22.84
CA CYS A 153 -11.23 9.81 -22.67
C CYS A 153 -12.64 9.18 -22.62
N GLN A 154 -13.69 9.96 -22.32
CA GLN A 154 -15.06 9.48 -22.21
C GLN A 154 -15.79 9.60 -23.56
N ALA A 155 -16.82 8.79 -23.79
CA ALA A 155 -17.75 9.02 -24.90
C ALA A 155 -19.02 9.67 -24.37
N THR A 156 -19.48 10.72 -25.05
CA THR A 156 -20.86 11.18 -24.98
C THR A 156 -21.80 9.98 -25.15
N SER A 157 -22.82 9.87 -24.29
CA SER A 157 -23.74 8.73 -24.35
C SER A 157 -24.47 8.69 -25.70
N ALA A 158 -24.45 7.51 -26.35
CA ALA A 158 -25.26 7.29 -27.54
C ALA A 158 -26.75 7.38 -27.18
N GLU A 159 -27.49 8.21 -27.91
CA GLU A 159 -28.89 8.50 -27.63
C GLU A 159 -29.75 7.24 -27.84
N THR A 160 -30.31 6.71 -26.74
CA THR A 160 -31.16 5.51 -26.79
C THR A 160 -32.58 5.91 -27.17
N PRO A 161 -33.14 5.41 -28.28
CA PRO A 161 -34.45 5.84 -28.76
C PRO A 161 -35.56 5.45 -27.77
N LYS A 162 -36.36 6.45 -27.40
CA LYS A 162 -37.37 6.41 -26.34
C LYS A 162 -38.60 5.59 -26.77
N PRO A 163 -38.99 4.51 -26.05
CA PRO A 163 -40.23 3.80 -26.33
C PRO A 163 -41.45 4.65 -25.93
N SER A 164 -42.49 4.61 -26.77
CA SER A 164 -43.79 5.25 -26.54
C SER A 164 -44.87 4.18 -26.34
N PRO A 165 -45.92 4.41 -25.51
CA PRO A 165 -46.79 3.33 -25.04
C PRO A 165 -47.84 2.89 -26.06
N ALA A 166 -48.16 1.59 -26.06
CA ALA A 166 -49.27 1.01 -26.81
C ALA A 166 -50.38 0.52 -25.88
N ALA A 167 -51.63 0.84 -26.23
CA ALA A 167 -52.85 0.38 -25.56
C ALA A 167 -53.40 -0.89 -26.26
N PRO A 168 -54.38 -1.62 -25.67
CA PRO A 168 -54.51 -3.07 -25.89
C PRO A 168 -55.40 -3.49 -27.08
N SER A 169 -55.31 -4.78 -27.42
CA SER A 169 -56.32 -5.53 -28.18
C SER A 169 -56.46 -6.94 -27.59
N ALA A 170 -57.56 -7.63 -27.91
CA ALA A 170 -58.20 -8.59 -26.99
C ALA A 170 -58.17 -10.07 -27.43
N GLN A 171 -58.33 -10.97 -26.44
CA GLN A 171 -58.98 -12.31 -26.47
C GLN A 171 -58.54 -13.31 -27.58
N THR A 172 -58.14 -14.56 -27.28
CA THR A 172 -58.98 -15.69 -26.79
C THR A 172 -58.03 -16.90 -26.52
N GLN A 173 -57.91 -17.50 -25.32
CA GLN A 173 -58.51 -18.78 -24.84
C GLN A 173 -58.43 -19.98 -25.85
N VAL A 174 -58.22 -21.29 -25.54
CA VAL A 174 -57.94 -22.18 -24.35
C VAL A 174 -57.59 -23.62 -24.89
N PRO A 175 -57.27 -24.69 -24.12
CA PRO A 175 -56.59 -24.86 -22.81
C PRO A 175 -55.50 -25.99 -22.74
N ARG A 176 -54.83 -26.06 -21.57
CA ARG A 176 -54.04 -27.15 -20.92
C ARG A 176 -54.12 -28.62 -21.43
N THR A 177 -52.96 -29.30 -21.42
CA THR A 177 -52.76 -30.68 -20.87
C THR A 177 -51.37 -30.80 -20.20
N ALA A 178 -51.07 -31.90 -19.48
CA ALA A 178 -49.83 -32.05 -18.69
C ALA A 178 -49.23 -33.48 -18.72
N ARG A 179 -47.90 -33.55 -18.52
CA ARG A 179 -47.00 -34.67 -18.08
C ARG A 179 -47.50 -36.14 -18.13
N PRO A 180 -46.62 -37.08 -18.56
CA PRO A 180 -45.82 -37.80 -17.56
C PRO A 180 -44.30 -37.89 -17.90
N SER A 181 -43.55 -38.92 -17.45
CA SER A 181 -42.08 -38.88 -17.32
C SER A 181 -41.36 -40.23 -17.46
N ARG A 182 -40.06 -40.19 -17.86
CA ARG A 182 -39.03 -41.29 -17.82
C ARG A 182 -39.25 -42.50 -18.75
N PRO A 183 -38.23 -43.37 -19.01
CA PRO A 183 -36.77 -43.22 -18.85
C PRO A 183 -35.87 -43.73 -20.03
N ALA A 184 -34.57 -43.38 -19.96
CA ALA A 184 -33.39 -44.17 -20.34
C ALA A 184 -33.13 -44.64 -21.81
N GLY A 185 -31.86 -44.50 -22.24
CA GLY A 185 -31.28 -45.26 -23.37
C GLY A 185 -30.40 -44.43 -24.32
N GLY A 186 -29.09 -44.62 -24.30
CA GLY A 186 -28.17 -43.99 -25.27
C GLY A 186 -26.71 -44.04 -24.82
N LYS A 187 -25.84 -44.77 -25.55
CA LYS A 187 -24.40 -44.82 -25.29
C LYS A 187 -23.68 -43.74 -26.12
N GLY A 188 -22.79 -42.97 -25.50
CA GLY A 188 -21.85 -42.08 -26.18
C GLY A 188 -20.54 -42.04 -25.41
N ALA A 189 -19.45 -42.48 -26.04
CA ALA A 189 -18.12 -42.40 -25.43
C ALA A 189 -17.53 -41.02 -25.68
N ALA A 190 -17.19 -40.31 -24.61
CA ALA A 190 -16.42 -39.07 -24.65
C ALA A 190 -15.08 -39.28 -23.92
N SER A 191 -14.05 -38.56 -24.33
CA SER A 191 -12.68 -38.76 -23.82
C SER A 191 -12.54 -38.35 -22.36
N ARG A 192 -11.60 -38.99 -21.65
CA ARG A 192 -11.04 -38.45 -20.40
C ARG A 192 -10.15 -37.25 -20.74
N GLY A 193 -10.77 -36.11 -21.04
CA GLY A 193 -10.09 -34.83 -20.88
C GLY A 193 -9.64 -34.73 -19.43
N ARG A 194 -8.36 -34.43 -19.19
CA ARG A 194 -7.95 -33.91 -17.88
C ARG A 194 -8.81 -32.67 -17.64
N ALA A 195 -9.48 -32.60 -16.49
CA ALA A 195 -10.05 -31.34 -16.05
C ALA A 195 -8.91 -30.31 -16.03
N PHE A 196 -9.16 -29.13 -16.58
CA PHE A 196 -8.28 -28.00 -16.36
C PHE A 196 -8.41 -27.64 -14.89
N GLN A 197 -7.48 -28.11 -14.05
CA GLN A 197 -7.30 -27.54 -12.72
C GLN A 197 -6.92 -26.08 -12.95
N GLU A 198 -7.69 -25.15 -12.37
CA GLU A 198 -7.22 -23.78 -12.26
C GLU A 198 -5.84 -23.78 -11.58
N PRO A 199 -4.88 -22.98 -12.07
CA PRO A 199 -3.56 -22.91 -11.47
C PRO A 199 -3.72 -22.41 -10.03
N SER A 200 -3.10 -23.11 -9.08
CA SER A 200 -3.28 -22.89 -7.64
C SER A 200 -3.23 -21.40 -7.28
N GLY A 201 -4.30 -20.93 -6.64
CA GLY A 201 -4.43 -19.54 -6.25
C GLY A 201 -3.50 -19.22 -5.08
N PRO A 202 -3.15 -17.94 -4.83
CA PRO A 202 -2.30 -17.60 -3.70
C PRO A 202 -2.88 -18.01 -2.33
N GLY A 203 -4.20 -18.19 -2.21
CA GLY A 203 -4.82 -18.75 -1.00
C GLY A 203 -4.40 -20.19 -0.70
N ASP A 204 -4.09 -20.99 -1.73
CA ASP A 204 -3.69 -22.39 -1.58
C ASP A 204 -2.36 -22.51 -0.82
N LEU A 205 -1.47 -21.52 -0.92
CA LEU A 205 -0.19 -21.47 -0.20
C LEU A 205 -0.33 -21.51 1.33
N ILE A 206 -1.48 -21.08 1.86
CA ILE A 206 -1.84 -21.14 3.28
C ILE A 206 -2.30 -22.56 3.62
N HIS A 207 -3.20 -23.12 2.81
CA HIS A 207 -3.77 -24.45 2.98
C HIS A 207 -2.71 -25.55 2.83
N GLU A 208 -1.82 -25.42 1.83
CA GLU A 208 -0.60 -26.24 1.65
C GLU A 208 0.31 -26.19 2.87
N ALA A 209 0.55 -25.00 3.46
CA ALA A 209 1.41 -24.86 4.62
C ALA A 209 0.81 -25.55 5.86
N VAL A 210 -0.49 -25.42 6.07
CA VAL A 210 -1.21 -26.09 7.18
C VAL A 210 -1.21 -27.61 6.98
N HIS A 211 -1.52 -28.10 5.79
CA HIS A 211 -1.47 -29.54 5.48
C HIS A 211 -0.05 -30.12 5.59
N ALA A 212 0.98 -29.39 5.15
CA ALA A 212 2.37 -29.80 5.30
C ALA A 212 2.77 -29.90 6.78
N ALA A 213 2.43 -28.90 7.60
CA ALA A 213 2.73 -28.92 9.04
C ALA A 213 1.98 -30.05 9.78
N LEU A 214 0.70 -30.28 9.46
CA LEU A 214 -0.05 -31.40 10.02
C LEU A 214 0.52 -32.76 9.59
N ALA A 215 0.99 -32.91 8.35
CA ALA A 215 1.62 -34.14 7.88
C ALA A 215 2.99 -34.38 8.52
N GLU A 216 3.82 -33.34 8.65
CA GLU A 216 5.12 -33.38 9.33
C GLU A 216 4.98 -33.79 10.81
N HIS A 217 3.95 -33.27 11.49
CA HIS A 217 3.64 -33.56 12.88
C HIS A 217 2.61 -34.69 13.10
N GLN A 218 2.34 -35.52 12.08
CA GLN A 218 1.48 -36.71 12.17
C GLN A 218 0.04 -36.46 12.70
N GLY A 219 -0.47 -35.23 12.52
CA GLY A 219 -1.78 -34.79 13.01
C GLY A 219 -1.76 -34.08 14.38
N ASP A 220 -0.61 -33.89 15.01
CA ASP A 220 -0.48 -33.06 16.22
C ASP A 220 -0.70 -31.57 15.89
N VAL A 221 -1.87 -31.07 16.30
CA VAL A 221 -2.34 -29.69 16.06
C VAL A 221 -1.54 -28.67 16.87
N GLU A 222 -1.09 -29.02 18.08
CA GLU A 222 -0.32 -28.10 18.93
C GLU A 222 1.10 -27.93 18.38
N ALA A 223 1.74 -29.02 17.98
CA ALA A 223 3.06 -28.99 17.31
C ALA A 223 2.99 -28.26 15.95
N ALA A 224 1.97 -28.56 15.14
CA ALA A 224 1.73 -27.86 13.87
C ALA A 224 1.51 -26.35 14.09
N SER A 225 0.67 -25.94 15.05
CA SER A 225 0.48 -24.52 15.40
C SER A 225 1.81 -23.89 15.83
N ALA A 226 2.58 -24.54 16.71
CA ALA A 226 3.86 -24.02 17.18
C ALA A 226 4.91 -23.82 16.07
N VAL A 227 4.85 -24.56 14.96
CA VAL A 227 5.71 -24.36 13.78
C VAL A 227 5.13 -23.31 12.82
N LEU A 228 3.84 -23.37 12.51
CA LEU A 228 3.13 -22.39 11.68
C LEU A 228 3.24 -20.97 12.26
N LEU A 229 3.07 -20.81 13.57
CA LEU A 229 3.24 -19.53 14.27
C LEU A 229 4.67 -18.99 14.18
N LYS A 230 5.70 -19.82 14.07
CA LYS A 230 7.10 -19.38 13.83
C LYS A 230 7.28 -18.94 12.37
N ARG A 231 6.72 -19.70 11.43
CA ARG A 231 6.79 -19.46 9.98
C ARG A 231 5.90 -18.32 9.46
N ALA A 232 4.95 -17.84 10.26
CA ALA A 232 3.95 -16.86 9.84
C ALA A 232 4.49 -15.52 9.29
N ILE A 233 5.77 -15.17 9.52
CA ILE A 233 6.41 -14.01 8.86
C ILE A 233 6.91 -14.39 7.45
N PRO A 234 7.85 -15.34 7.25
CA PRO A 234 8.32 -15.70 5.92
C PRO A 234 7.21 -16.26 5.01
N ASP A 235 6.23 -16.99 5.54
CA ASP A 235 5.08 -17.42 4.72
C ASP A 235 4.13 -16.26 4.35
N ALA A 236 4.05 -15.19 5.15
CA ALA A 236 3.35 -13.97 4.76
C ALA A 236 4.12 -13.17 3.70
N MET A 237 5.46 -13.13 3.77
CA MET A 237 6.29 -12.55 2.70
C MET A 237 6.15 -13.35 1.39
N ARG A 238 6.25 -14.68 1.45
CA ARG A 238 5.98 -15.60 0.32
C ARG A 238 4.61 -15.33 -0.32
N LEU A 239 3.55 -15.20 0.50
CA LEU A 239 2.20 -14.89 0.01
C LEU A 239 2.11 -13.48 -0.60
N LEU A 240 2.83 -12.49 -0.05
CA LEU A 240 2.88 -11.13 -0.58
C LEU A 240 3.54 -11.11 -1.97
N ASP A 241 4.66 -11.80 -2.16
CA ASP A 241 5.36 -11.86 -3.45
C ASP A 241 4.55 -12.62 -4.50
N GLU A 242 3.96 -13.76 -4.14
CA GLU A 242 3.10 -14.55 -5.03
C GLU A 242 1.86 -13.76 -5.46
N THR A 243 1.18 -13.06 -4.54
CA THR A 243 0.06 -12.18 -4.89
C THR A 243 0.47 -10.95 -5.72
N ARG A 244 1.74 -10.53 -5.65
CA ARG A 244 2.31 -9.41 -6.41
C ARG A 244 2.87 -9.78 -7.78
N LYS A 245 2.94 -11.05 -8.17
CA LYS A 245 3.30 -11.44 -9.54
C LYS A 245 2.39 -10.74 -10.57
N GLY A 246 3.01 -10.04 -11.52
CA GLY A 246 2.30 -9.22 -12.52
C GLY A 246 1.63 -7.95 -11.97
N ALA A 247 2.00 -7.45 -10.79
CA ALA A 247 1.52 -6.16 -10.30
C ALA A 247 2.10 -4.98 -11.11
N ARG A 248 1.33 -3.90 -11.26
CA ARG A 248 1.75 -2.69 -12.00
C ARG A 248 2.88 -1.90 -11.31
N TYR A 249 3.02 -2.06 -9.99
CA TYR A 249 3.95 -1.27 -9.18
C TYR A 249 4.88 -2.17 -8.37
N ASP A 250 6.18 -2.03 -8.61
CA ASP A 250 7.21 -2.47 -7.69
C ASP A 250 7.07 -1.76 -6.34
N VAL A 251 7.59 -2.38 -5.29
CA VAL A 251 7.65 -1.80 -3.94
C VAL A 251 9.11 -1.66 -3.58
N ILE A 252 9.52 -0.44 -3.24
CA ILE A 252 10.82 -0.21 -2.64
C ILE A 252 10.73 -0.74 -1.20
N ALA A 253 11.36 -1.89 -0.94
CA ALA A 253 11.32 -2.55 0.37
C ALA A 253 12.16 -1.82 1.43
N HIS A 254 13.21 -1.10 1.02
CA HIS A 254 14.11 -0.32 1.88
C HIS A 254 14.33 1.09 1.29
N PRO A 255 13.32 1.98 1.33
CA PRO A 255 13.48 3.35 0.85
C PRO A 255 14.37 4.16 1.80
N TRP A 256 14.83 5.34 1.35
CA TRP A 256 15.31 6.35 2.29
C TRP A 256 14.13 6.81 3.17
N ILE A 257 14.36 6.85 4.49
CA ILE A 257 13.36 7.14 5.52
C ILE A 257 13.73 8.46 6.21
N PRO A 258 12.84 9.47 6.25
CA PRO A 258 13.03 10.71 7.00
C PRO A 258 13.29 10.49 8.50
N ASP A 259 14.02 11.39 9.15
CA ASP A 259 14.37 11.24 10.57
C ASP A 259 13.16 11.23 11.54
N ILE A 260 12.04 11.84 11.15
CA ILE A 260 10.75 11.76 11.88
C ILE A 260 10.16 10.34 11.95
N LEU A 261 10.61 9.43 11.09
CA LEU A 261 10.19 8.03 10.99
C LEU A 261 11.23 7.06 11.55
N ARG A 262 12.27 7.57 12.21
CA ARG A 262 13.31 6.80 12.91
C ARG A 262 13.16 7.01 14.42
N LYS A 263 13.28 5.95 15.23
CA LYS A 263 13.33 6.14 16.69
C LYS A 263 14.61 6.83 17.12
N GLN A 264 14.45 7.98 17.79
CA GLN A 264 15.57 8.73 18.37
C GLN A 264 16.27 7.97 19.50
N THR A 265 15.55 7.09 20.22
CA THR A 265 16.13 6.11 21.15
C THR A 265 15.30 4.82 21.19
N SER A 266 15.91 3.70 21.58
CA SER A 266 15.26 2.38 21.65
C SER A 266 14.12 2.24 22.67
N ARG A 267 13.87 3.28 23.49
CA ARG A 267 12.74 3.40 24.43
C ARG A 267 11.99 4.72 24.29
N GLY A 268 12.28 5.51 23.25
CA GLY A 268 11.63 6.78 22.97
C GLY A 268 10.21 6.59 22.45
N ALA A 269 9.40 7.64 22.53
CA ALA A 269 8.17 7.73 21.76
C ALA A 269 8.51 7.90 20.26
N ASP A 270 7.67 7.33 19.40
CA ASP A 270 7.69 7.65 17.96
C ASP A 270 7.19 9.10 17.78
N HIS A 271 7.77 9.86 16.85
CA HIS A 271 7.25 11.19 16.50
C HIS A 271 5.89 11.12 15.78
N ILE A 272 5.57 9.98 15.16
CA ILE A 272 4.34 9.76 14.40
C ILE A 272 3.20 9.39 15.34
N TRP A 273 2.20 10.26 15.40
CA TRP A 273 1.00 10.07 16.21
C TRP A 273 -0.05 9.22 15.47
N GLU A 274 -0.13 7.94 15.83
CA GLU A 274 -1.08 6.98 15.22
C GLU A 274 -2.56 7.23 15.55
N ALA A 275 -2.90 8.20 16.43
CA ALA A 275 -4.27 8.52 16.86
C ALA A 275 -5.04 7.34 17.53
N ARG A 276 -4.33 6.51 18.31
CA ARG A 276 -4.90 5.32 18.96
C ARG A 276 -6.11 5.66 19.88
N PRO A 277 -7.28 5.02 19.68
CA PRO A 277 -8.46 5.19 20.53
C PRO A 277 -8.21 4.75 21.97
N LYS A 278 -8.51 5.67 22.90
CA LYS A 278 -8.52 5.47 24.35
C LYS A 278 -9.53 6.45 24.96
N TRP A 279 -10.81 6.26 24.66
CA TRP A 279 -11.89 7.16 25.07
C TRP A 279 -12.99 6.39 25.81
N THR A 280 -13.50 7.00 26.87
CA THR A 280 -14.68 6.53 27.64
C THR A 280 -15.56 7.76 27.87
N ARG A 281 -16.87 7.63 27.62
CA ARG A 281 -17.84 8.72 27.80
C ARG A 281 -17.84 9.18 29.27
N THR A 282 -17.73 10.49 29.49
CA THR A 282 -17.66 11.12 30.82
C THR A 282 -18.97 11.05 31.60
N ALA A 283 -20.11 11.24 30.92
CA ALA A 283 -21.45 11.13 31.51
C ALA A 283 -22.35 10.22 30.65
N LEU A 284 -22.92 9.18 31.26
CA LEU A 284 -23.92 8.33 30.62
C LEU A 284 -25.30 9.04 30.58
N PRO A 285 -26.22 8.63 29.69
CA PRO A 285 -27.63 9.03 29.79
C PRO A 285 -28.20 8.67 31.18
N PRO A 286 -29.18 9.42 31.72
CA PRO A 286 -29.77 9.12 33.02
C PRO A 286 -30.34 7.70 33.13
N GLY A 287 -30.26 7.11 34.32
CA GLY A 287 -30.74 5.76 34.61
C GLY A 287 -29.67 4.67 34.51
N ARG A 288 -30.13 3.42 34.62
CA ARG A 288 -29.31 2.20 34.65
C ARG A 288 -29.43 1.49 33.30
N HIS A 289 -28.30 1.32 32.61
CA HIS A 289 -28.22 0.86 31.22
C HIS A 289 -27.41 -0.43 31.11
N GLU A 290 -27.83 -1.34 30.22
CA GLU A 290 -26.99 -2.43 29.75
C GLU A 290 -26.05 -1.92 28.65
N VAL A 291 -24.75 -2.19 28.81
CA VAL A 291 -23.69 -1.84 27.86
C VAL A 291 -23.18 -3.13 27.24
N THR A 292 -23.24 -3.24 25.91
CA THR A 292 -22.58 -4.31 25.18
C THR A 292 -21.18 -3.86 24.75
N ALA A 293 -20.16 -4.64 25.09
CA ALA A 293 -18.83 -4.52 24.49
C ALA A 293 -18.78 -5.35 23.20
N LEU A 294 -18.41 -4.72 22.07
CA LEU A 294 -18.31 -5.33 20.75
C LEU A 294 -16.84 -5.45 20.34
N ASP A 295 -16.49 -6.59 19.76
CA ASP A 295 -15.15 -6.91 19.24
C ASP A 295 -15.19 -6.86 17.70
N ILE A 296 -14.33 -6.03 17.09
CA ILE A 296 -14.28 -5.83 15.64
C ILE A 296 -13.38 -6.90 14.99
N ASN A 297 -14.03 -7.87 14.33
CA ASN A 297 -13.36 -8.97 13.64
C ASN A 297 -12.28 -8.48 12.65
N GLY A 298 -11.03 -8.92 12.84
CA GLY A 298 -9.96 -8.75 11.85
C GLY A 298 -9.60 -7.29 11.56
N ALA A 299 -9.49 -6.44 12.58
CA ALA A 299 -9.22 -5.01 12.41
C ALA A 299 -7.95 -4.71 11.59
N TYR A 300 -6.81 -5.38 11.85
CA TYR A 300 -5.59 -5.22 11.03
C TYR A 300 -5.74 -5.78 9.62
N LEU A 301 -6.41 -6.93 9.45
CA LEU A 301 -6.72 -7.51 8.13
C LEU A 301 -7.59 -6.55 7.30
N SER A 302 -8.54 -5.85 7.92
CA SER A 302 -9.32 -4.77 7.29
C SER A 302 -8.44 -3.59 6.90
N ALA A 303 -7.49 -3.23 7.77
CA ALA A 303 -6.62 -2.07 7.61
C ALA A 303 -5.51 -2.22 6.56
N LEU A 304 -5.23 -3.44 6.08
CA LEU A 304 -4.40 -3.67 4.89
C LEU A 304 -4.98 -2.98 3.64
N LYS A 305 -6.29 -2.69 3.62
CA LYS A 305 -6.91 -1.81 2.62
C LYS A 305 -6.72 -0.35 3.04
N THR A 306 -5.58 0.22 2.66
CA THR A 306 -5.19 1.61 2.96
C THR A 306 -4.31 2.17 1.85
N HIS A 307 -4.26 3.50 1.73
CA HIS A 307 -3.43 4.16 0.73
C HIS A 307 -1.96 4.11 1.17
N LEU A 308 -1.15 3.30 0.48
CA LEU A 308 0.25 3.07 0.82
C LEU A 308 1.19 3.81 -0.16
N PRO A 309 2.24 4.50 0.33
CA PRO A 309 3.27 5.13 -0.50
C PRO A 309 4.06 4.07 -1.28
N LEU A 310 4.08 4.18 -2.61
CA LEU A 310 4.79 3.22 -3.47
C LEU A 310 6.32 3.29 -3.30
N GLY A 311 6.86 4.51 -3.23
CA GLY A 311 8.30 4.78 -3.33
C GLY A 311 8.90 5.39 -2.07
N GLN A 312 10.00 6.13 -2.27
CA GLN A 312 10.59 7.02 -1.27
C GLN A 312 9.65 8.20 -0.99
N LEU A 313 9.61 8.65 0.26
CA LEU A 313 8.86 9.85 0.65
C LEU A 313 9.64 11.11 0.28
N GLU A 314 9.02 11.98 -0.51
CA GLU A 314 9.52 13.32 -0.84
C GLU A 314 8.99 14.33 0.18
N HIS A 315 9.80 15.31 0.54
CA HIS A 315 9.37 16.41 1.41
C HIS A 315 8.63 17.48 0.61
N SER A 316 7.52 18.00 1.15
CA SER A 316 6.71 19.04 0.54
C SER A 316 6.11 19.94 1.61
N THR A 317 6.18 21.26 1.40
CA THR A 317 5.49 22.29 2.18
C THR A 317 4.34 22.85 1.35
N GLY A 318 3.15 22.99 1.94
CA GLY A 318 1.97 23.50 1.24
C GLY A 318 0.66 23.01 1.82
N PHE A 319 -0.32 23.91 1.93
CA PHE A 319 -1.53 23.74 2.73
C PHE A 319 -2.61 22.81 2.13
N ALA A 320 -2.32 22.08 1.04
CA ALA A 320 -3.31 21.33 0.26
C ALA A 320 -3.02 19.81 0.26
N HIS A 321 -4.06 19.00 0.48
CA HIS A 321 -3.97 17.54 0.47
C HIS A 321 -4.05 16.97 -0.95
N ASP A 322 -2.97 16.38 -1.47
CA ASP A 322 -3.03 15.58 -2.69
C ASP A 322 -3.53 14.15 -2.40
N ARG A 323 -4.75 13.87 -2.84
CA ARG A 323 -5.42 12.58 -2.72
C ARG A 323 -4.74 11.43 -3.47
N ARG A 324 -3.84 11.72 -4.43
CA ARG A 324 -3.03 10.72 -5.18
C ARG A 324 -1.77 10.30 -4.44
N ARG A 325 -1.37 11.04 -3.40
CA ARG A 325 -0.20 10.78 -2.57
C ARG A 325 -0.63 10.17 -1.22
N ALA A 326 0.35 9.61 -0.50
CA ALA A 326 0.21 9.15 0.87
C ALA A 326 1.52 9.26 1.64
N GLY A 327 1.44 9.37 2.96
CA GLY A 327 2.60 9.33 3.84
C GLY A 327 2.27 9.83 5.26
N VAL A 328 3.04 10.81 5.71
CA VAL A 328 2.88 11.49 7.01
C VAL A 328 2.91 13.01 6.84
N HIS A 329 2.20 13.72 7.72
CA HIS A 329 1.91 15.15 7.61
C HIS A 329 1.99 15.83 8.98
N LEU A 330 2.66 16.97 9.09
CA LEU A 330 2.55 17.84 10.26
C LEU A 330 1.29 18.68 10.12
N ILE A 331 0.36 18.55 11.07
CA ILE A 331 -0.90 19.28 11.04
C ILE A 331 -1.16 20.06 12.33
N THR A 332 -1.87 21.18 12.25
CA THR A 332 -2.68 21.67 13.38
C THR A 332 -4.01 20.93 13.36
N PRO A 333 -4.33 20.08 14.36
CA PRO A 333 -5.63 19.42 14.42
C PRO A 333 -6.73 20.44 14.80
N PRO A 334 -7.94 20.32 14.24
CA PRO A 334 -9.05 21.20 14.58
C PRO A 334 -9.53 20.97 16.02
N ALA A 335 -10.18 21.97 16.61
CA ALA A 335 -10.83 21.82 17.90
C ALA A 335 -11.96 20.78 17.84
N TRP A 336 -12.00 19.85 18.80
CA TRP A 336 -13.03 18.82 18.90
C TRP A 336 -14.05 19.20 19.99
N GLN A 337 -15.32 19.37 19.62
CA GLN A 337 -16.40 19.83 20.51
C GLN A 337 -17.44 18.73 20.82
N HIS A 338 -17.09 17.47 20.56
CA HIS A 338 -17.99 16.32 20.67
C HIS A 338 -17.48 15.24 21.62
N ASP A 339 -16.48 15.52 22.44
CA ASP A 339 -15.85 14.59 23.40
C ASP A 339 -16.84 13.96 24.41
N ALA A 340 -17.94 14.66 24.73
CA ALA A 340 -19.02 14.16 25.56
C ALA A 340 -19.89 13.07 24.89
N VAL A 341 -19.79 12.89 23.56
CA VAL A 341 -20.64 11.95 22.79
C VAL A 341 -19.88 11.02 21.84
N LEU A 342 -18.70 11.42 21.38
CA LEU A 342 -17.86 10.71 20.42
C LEU A 342 -16.37 10.85 20.78
N PRO A 343 -15.56 9.80 20.54
CA PRO A 343 -14.11 9.91 20.69
C PRO A 343 -13.52 10.99 19.78
N ASN A 344 -12.48 11.68 20.25
CA ASN A 344 -11.71 12.59 19.39
C ASN A 344 -11.04 11.78 18.25
N PRO A 345 -11.14 12.20 16.98
CA PRO A 345 -10.50 11.53 15.84
C PRO A 345 -8.97 11.47 15.89
N ILE A 346 -8.30 12.31 16.71
CA ILE A 346 -6.86 12.16 17.00
C ILE A 346 -6.57 11.31 18.26
N GLY A 347 -7.55 10.62 18.83
CA GLY A 347 -7.36 9.82 20.05
C GLY A 347 -7.25 10.66 21.33
N GLN A 348 -6.66 10.11 22.40
CA GLN A 348 -6.39 10.86 23.64
C GLN A 348 -5.02 11.54 23.55
N ARG A 349 -5.01 12.88 23.50
CA ARG A 349 -3.80 13.72 23.56
C ARG A 349 -3.99 14.82 24.61
N ASP A 350 -2.97 15.04 25.42
CA ASP A 350 -2.99 16.01 26.52
C ASP A 350 -2.34 17.36 26.12
N GLU A 351 -1.38 17.35 25.20
CA GLU A 351 -0.71 18.56 24.68
C GLU A 351 -1.47 19.20 23.49
N PRO A 352 -1.47 20.55 23.35
CA PRO A 352 -2.01 21.26 22.19
C PRO A 352 -0.97 21.43 21.06
N GLY A 353 -1.34 22.14 19.99
CA GLY A 353 -0.43 22.53 18.90
C GLY A 353 -0.19 21.44 17.84
N PRO A 354 0.77 21.66 16.91
CA PRO A 354 1.00 20.75 15.78
C PRO A 354 1.48 19.34 16.17
N LEU A 355 1.16 18.35 15.34
CA LEU A 355 1.67 16.97 15.48
C LEU A 355 1.76 16.25 14.13
N TRP A 356 2.71 15.30 14.03
CA TRP A 356 2.85 14.44 12.86
C TRP A 356 1.78 13.34 12.88
N VAL A 357 0.88 13.33 11.89
CA VAL A 357 -0.12 12.27 11.70
C VAL A 357 0.12 11.50 10.40
N THR A 358 -0.50 10.35 10.27
CA THR A 358 -0.48 9.53 9.06
C THR A 358 -1.62 9.88 8.10
N GLU A 359 -1.47 9.47 6.84
CA GLU A 359 -2.48 9.64 5.79
C GLU A 359 -3.92 9.20 6.21
N PRO A 360 -4.18 8.06 6.88
CA PRO A 360 -5.53 7.69 7.34
C PRO A 360 -6.13 8.67 8.35
N THR A 361 -5.34 9.21 9.28
CA THR A 361 -5.81 10.18 10.28
C THR A 361 -6.13 11.52 9.62
N LEU A 362 -5.32 11.97 8.66
CA LEU A 362 -5.61 13.15 7.85
C LEU A 362 -6.88 12.95 6.99
N ARG A 363 -7.01 11.81 6.29
CA ARG A 363 -8.23 11.47 5.53
C ARG A 363 -9.47 11.31 6.40
N LEU A 364 -9.32 10.93 7.67
CA LEU A 364 -10.41 10.93 8.64
C LEU A 364 -10.83 12.37 8.94
N LEU A 365 -9.92 13.23 9.41
CA LEU A 365 -10.22 14.63 9.74
C LEU A 365 -10.88 15.38 8.56
N LEU A 366 -10.32 15.27 7.35
CA LEU A 366 -10.89 15.86 6.12
C LEU A 366 -12.27 15.30 5.74
N ARG A 367 -12.61 14.07 6.14
CA ARG A 367 -13.95 13.49 5.97
C ARG A 367 -14.94 14.01 7.01
N LEU A 368 -14.48 14.32 8.22
CA LEU A 368 -15.33 14.80 9.32
C LEU A 368 -15.64 16.29 9.21
N SER A 369 -14.71 17.10 8.70
CA SER A 369 -14.98 18.50 8.33
C SER A 369 -15.78 18.63 7.03
N GLY A 370 -15.66 17.64 6.14
CA GLY A 370 -16.40 17.59 4.88
C GLY A 370 -17.93 17.75 5.05
N PRO A 371 -18.63 18.29 4.03
CA PRO A 371 -19.98 18.85 4.16
C PRO A 371 -21.09 17.85 4.53
N LYS A 372 -20.77 16.54 4.51
CA LYS A 372 -21.64 15.44 4.98
C LYS A 372 -21.69 15.34 6.51
N HIS A 373 -20.60 15.66 7.21
CA HIS A 373 -20.44 15.39 8.63
C HIS A 373 -20.31 16.67 9.46
N ARG A 374 -19.46 17.63 9.05
CA ARG A 374 -19.28 18.95 9.69
C ARG A 374 -19.05 18.89 11.22
N LEU A 375 -18.29 17.88 11.68
CA LEU A 375 -18.01 17.64 13.11
C LEU A 375 -16.78 18.39 13.64
N CYS A 376 -16.02 19.03 12.75
CA CYS A 376 -14.86 19.86 13.07
C CYS A 376 -14.54 20.77 11.87
N GLU A 377 -13.67 21.77 12.08
CA GLU A 377 -13.04 22.48 10.96
C GLU A 377 -12.04 21.57 10.22
N PRO A 378 -11.60 21.92 9.00
CA PRO A 378 -10.48 21.24 8.35
C PRO A 378 -9.18 21.36 9.16
N PRO A 379 -8.32 20.32 9.20
CA PRO A 379 -6.97 20.44 9.73
C PRO A 379 -6.12 21.34 8.84
N GLU A 380 -5.26 22.15 9.46
CA GLU A 380 -4.22 22.91 8.76
C GLU A 380 -3.03 21.99 8.48
N ILE A 381 -2.51 21.96 7.26
CA ILE A 381 -1.36 21.14 6.85
C ILE A 381 -0.15 22.05 6.66
N HIS A 382 0.95 21.79 7.37
CA HIS A 382 2.17 22.61 7.31
C HIS A 382 3.18 22.03 6.32
N GLU A 383 3.56 20.78 6.57
CA GLU A 383 4.58 20.04 5.85
C GLU A 383 4.20 18.56 5.76
N SER A 384 4.77 17.84 4.79
CA SER A 384 4.39 16.47 4.48
C SER A 384 5.54 15.69 3.83
N TYR A 385 5.72 14.45 4.27
CA TYR A 385 6.58 13.46 3.63
C TYR A 385 5.71 12.41 2.97
N THR A 386 5.63 12.42 1.63
CA THR A 386 4.70 11.57 0.87
C THR A 386 5.31 11.03 -0.42
N SER A 387 4.77 9.94 -0.94
CA SER A 387 4.98 9.54 -2.35
C SER A 387 3.64 9.35 -3.05
N GLY A 388 3.64 9.19 -4.38
CA GLY A 388 2.50 8.65 -5.11
C GLY A 388 2.07 7.29 -4.51
N ALA A 389 0.76 7.06 -4.41
CA ALA A 389 0.20 6.01 -3.55
C ALA A 389 -1.00 5.27 -4.18
N THR A 390 -1.34 4.11 -3.61
CA THR A 390 -2.56 3.38 -4.00
C THR A 390 -3.14 2.56 -2.86
N GLU A 391 -4.47 2.41 -2.85
CA GLU A 391 -5.19 1.53 -1.91
C GLU A 391 -5.06 0.04 -2.28
N ASN A 392 -4.78 -0.24 -3.56
CA ASN A 392 -4.80 -1.60 -4.10
C ASN A 392 -3.52 -2.40 -3.85
N LEU A 393 -2.51 -1.82 -3.20
CA LEU A 393 -1.14 -2.34 -3.15
C LEU A 393 -1.02 -3.69 -2.42
N LEU A 394 -1.83 -3.88 -1.38
CA LEU A 394 -1.97 -5.11 -0.61
C LEU A 394 -3.32 -5.81 -0.83
N GLU A 395 -4.14 -5.38 -1.81
CA GLU A 395 -5.54 -5.85 -1.92
C GLU A 395 -5.62 -7.35 -2.26
N LYS A 396 -4.76 -7.86 -3.17
CA LYS A 396 -4.69 -9.30 -3.46
C LYS A 396 -4.23 -10.12 -2.25
N PHE A 397 -3.21 -9.65 -1.53
CA PHE A 397 -2.68 -10.24 -0.29
C PHE A 397 -3.76 -10.30 0.81
N ARG A 398 -4.49 -9.18 0.99
CA ARG A 398 -5.62 -9.07 1.91
C ARG A 398 -6.77 -10.00 1.54
N ILE A 399 -7.08 -10.13 0.25
CA ILE A 399 -8.12 -11.05 -0.24
C ILE A 399 -7.73 -12.51 0.05
N ALA A 400 -6.52 -12.95 -0.30
CA ALA A 400 -6.07 -14.32 0.00
C ALA A 400 -6.15 -14.66 1.50
N LEU A 401 -5.70 -13.74 2.38
CA LEU A 401 -5.81 -13.89 3.84
C LEU A 401 -7.26 -13.87 4.34
N LYS A 402 -8.13 -13.02 3.75
CA LYS A 402 -9.56 -12.94 4.10
C LYS A 402 -10.28 -14.23 3.69
N ASP A 403 -10.04 -14.73 2.49
CA ASP A 403 -10.78 -15.86 1.95
C ASP A 403 -10.35 -17.17 2.63
N ALA A 404 -9.05 -17.38 2.88
CA ALA A 404 -8.58 -18.49 3.70
C ALA A 404 -9.16 -18.46 5.13
N ARG A 405 -9.25 -17.26 5.74
CA ARG A 405 -9.88 -17.09 7.06
C ARG A 405 -11.38 -17.39 7.03
N ASP A 406 -12.10 -16.93 6.02
CA ASP A 406 -13.55 -17.09 5.97
C ASP A 406 -13.95 -18.53 5.59
N THR A 407 -13.14 -19.26 4.80
CA THR A 407 -13.22 -20.72 4.64
C THR A 407 -12.99 -21.43 5.97
N ALA A 408 -11.90 -21.12 6.69
CA ALA A 408 -11.62 -21.73 8.00
C ALA A 408 -12.68 -21.43 9.06
N LEU A 409 -13.41 -20.31 8.95
CA LEU A 409 -14.60 -20.03 9.77
C LEU A 409 -15.81 -20.91 9.41
N ALA A 410 -15.97 -21.30 8.15
CA ALA A 410 -17.05 -22.17 7.70
C ALA A 410 -16.79 -23.64 8.05
N ASP A 411 -15.53 -24.09 7.90
CA ASP A 411 -15.11 -25.46 8.15
C ASP A 411 -14.82 -25.76 9.63
N GLY A 412 -14.65 -24.72 10.47
CA GLY A 412 -14.31 -24.84 11.89
C GLY A 412 -12.82 -25.09 12.16
N ASP A 413 -11.94 -24.78 11.21
CA ASP A 413 -10.50 -24.97 11.29
C ASP A 413 -9.83 -23.88 12.15
N GLU A 414 -9.75 -24.14 13.46
CA GLU A 414 -9.11 -23.22 14.40
C GLU A 414 -7.60 -23.03 14.15
N LEU A 415 -6.92 -24.05 13.60
CA LEU A 415 -5.49 -24.00 13.28
C LEU A 415 -5.20 -22.99 12.16
N THR A 416 -5.96 -23.04 11.06
CA THR A 416 -5.85 -22.05 9.98
C THR A 416 -6.28 -20.66 10.47
N LEU A 417 -7.29 -20.54 11.35
CA LEU A 417 -7.70 -19.26 11.93
C LEU A 417 -6.60 -18.61 12.78
N GLU A 418 -5.89 -19.39 13.62
CA GLU A 418 -4.75 -18.89 14.38
C GLU A 418 -3.56 -18.53 13.47
N TYR A 419 -3.24 -19.39 12.50
CA TYR A 419 -2.13 -19.18 11.58
C TYR A 419 -2.34 -17.92 10.72
N VAL A 420 -3.50 -17.76 10.08
CA VAL A 420 -3.82 -16.57 9.28
C VAL A 420 -3.85 -15.31 10.15
N LYS A 421 -4.36 -15.40 11.40
CA LYS A 421 -4.28 -14.31 12.38
C LYS A 421 -2.83 -13.92 12.68
N ALA A 422 -1.94 -14.90 12.86
CA ALA A 422 -0.53 -14.67 13.07
C ALA A 422 0.16 -14.06 11.84
N MET A 423 -0.16 -14.50 10.61
CA MET A 423 0.41 -13.96 9.37
C MET A 423 0.20 -12.45 9.27
N TYR A 424 -1.05 -11.95 9.27
CA TYR A 424 -1.28 -10.51 9.14
C TYR A 424 -0.84 -9.72 10.38
N SER A 425 -1.03 -10.26 11.58
CA SER A 425 -0.66 -9.54 12.82
C SER A 425 0.85 -9.39 12.96
N LYS A 426 1.62 -10.44 12.62
CA LYS A 426 3.08 -10.38 12.66
C LYS A 426 3.62 -9.51 11.54
N PHE A 427 3.15 -9.68 10.29
CA PHE A 427 3.51 -8.82 9.16
C PHE A 427 3.40 -7.33 9.51
N VAL A 428 2.24 -6.89 10.01
CA VAL A 428 2.00 -5.49 10.42
C VAL A 428 2.87 -5.05 11.60
N SER A 429 3.30 -5.96 12.47
CA SER A 429 4.21 -5.66 13.58
C SER A 429 5.69 -5.61 13.19
N THR A 430 6.12 -6.37 12.18
CA THR A 430 7.55 -6.56 11.86
C THR A 430 8.05 -5.78 10.65
N MET A 431 7.15 -5.16 9.87
CA MET A 431 7.52 -4.29 8.74
C MET A 431 8.13 -2.92 9.15
N GLY A 432 8.17 -2.60 10.45
CA GLY A 432 8.98 -1.48 10.99
C GLY A 432 10.41 -1.91 11.35
N GLU A 433 10.99 -1.34 12.41
CA GLU A 433 12.37 -1.58 12.90
C GLU A 433 12.63 -3.00 13.46
N SER A 434 11.95 -4.03 12.98
CA SER A 434 12.05 -5.39 13.52
C SER A 434 13.12 -6.21 12.81
N ASN A 435 14.12 -6.65 13.56
CA ASN A 435 15.15 -7.58 13.10
C ASN A 435 14.61 -8.92 12.54
N TYR A 436 13.32 -9.24 12.78
CA TYR A 436 12.65 -10.44 12.27
C TYR A 436 12.21 -10.34 10.79
N ASN A 437 12.11 -9.15 10.20
CA ASN A 437 11.83 -8.99 8.77
C ASN A 437 12.91 -8.14 8.09
N ARG A 438 14.01 -8.78 7.69
CA ARG A 438 15.12 -8.12 6.98
C ARG A 438 14.79 -7.82 5.51
N GLU A 439 13.83 -8.54 4.94
CA GLU A 439 13.40 -8.41 3.55
C GLU A 439 12.54 -7.16 3.32
N PHE A 440 11.94 -6.58 4.36
CA PHE A 440 10.96 -5.51 4.21
C PHE A 440 10.97 -4.48 5.36
N TYR A 441 11.43 -3.25 5.07
CA TYR A 441 11.60 -2.17 6.05
C TYR A 441 10.83 -0.90 5.66
N ARG A 442 9.56 -0.83 6.08
CA ARG A 442 8.59 0.26 5.81
C ARG A 442 7.90 0.72 7.11
N PRO A 443 8.59 1.49 7.99
CA PRO A 443 7.98 2.06 9.19
C PRO A 443 6.83 3.05 8.84
N ASP A 444 6.90 3.70 7.68
CA ASP A 444 5.83 4.55 7.14
C ASP A 444 4.53 3.74 6.92
N TRP A 445 4.63 2.59 6.24
CA TRP A 445 3.49 1.69 6.06
C TRP A 445 3.00 1.10 7.40
N MET A 446 3.90 0.79 8.33
CA MET A 446 3.55 0.26 9.65
C MET A 446 2.61 1.23 10.40
N HIS A 447 2.99 2.50 10.51
CA HIS A 447 2.16 3.51 11.16
C HIS A 447 0.86 3.77 10.38
N ILE A 448 0.90 3.78 9.04
CA ILE A 448 -0.30 3.95 8.19
C ILE A 448 -1.31 2.80 8.41
N ILE A 449 -0.89 1.53 8.40
CA ILE A 449 -1.81 0.39 8.59
C ILE A 449 -2.40 0.38 10.00
N ARG A 450 -1.61 0.70 11.03
CA ARG A 450 -2.13 0.83 12.41
C ARG A 450 -3.15 1.96 12.52
N SER A 451 -2.82 3.13 11.99
CA SER A 451 -3.71 4.31 11.97
C SER A 451 -4.98 4.05 11.17
N GLN A 452 -4.93 3.27 10.08
CA GLN A 452 -6.13 2.86 9.36
C GLN A 452 -7.03 1.95 10.20
N ALA A 453 -6.48 1.04 11.00
CA ALA A 453 -7.27 0.22 11.91
C ALA A 453 -7.98 1.07 12.98
N PHE A 454 -7.28 2.07 13.52
CA PHE A 454 -7.83 3.05 14.46
C PHE A 454 -8.92 3.94 13.82
N ALA A 455 -8.69 4.46 12.60
CA ALA A 455 -9.68 5.21 11.85
C ALA A 455 -10.91 4.35 11.47
N ASN A 456 -10.73 3.05 11.21
CA ASN A 456 -11.83 2.10 10.96
C ASN A 456 -12.69 1.90 12.23
N LEU A 457 -12.07 1.75 13.41
CA LEU A 457 -12.80 1.69 14.69
C LEU A 457 -13.55 3.00 14.98
N TRP A 458 -12.93 4.16 14.73
CA TRP A 458 -13.57 5.46 14.86
C TRP A 458 -14.78 5.60 13.93
N MET A 459 -14.66 5.20 12.66
CA MET A 459 -15.79 5.21 11.72
C MET A 459 -16.93 4.25 12.14
N LYS A 460 -16.63 3.14 12.83
CA LYS A 460 -17.66 2.29 13.44
C LYS A 460 -18.32 2.98 14.66
N ALA A 461 -17.57 3.73 15.47
CA ALA A 461 -18.15 4.54 16.55
C ALA A 461 -19.12 5.60 16.02
N LEU A 462 -18.75 6.33 14.95
CA LEU A 462 -19.67 7.26 14.30
C LEU A 462 -20.90 6.54 13.70
N LYS A 463 -20.72 5.37 13.04
CA LYS A 463 -21.86 4.58 12.54
C LYS A 463 -22.82 4.15 13.67
N ALA A 464 -22.28 3.81 14.84
CA ALA A 464 -23.08 3.48 16.02
C ALA A 464 -23.91 4.69 16.49
N HIS A 465 -23.27 5.86 16.62
CA HIS A 465 -23.91 7.12 16.98
C HIS A 465 -25.00 7.54 15.98
N ASP A 466 -24.69 7.56 14.69
CA ASP A 466 -25.63 7.89 13.60
C ASP A 466 -26.78 6.88 13.50
N GLY A 467 -26.57 5.64 13.96
CA GLY A 467 -27.58 4.60 14.12
C GLY A 467 -28.41 4.69 15.40
N GLY A 468 -28.23 5.73 16.23
CA GLY A 468 -28.97 5.97 17.46
C GLY A 468 -28.45 5.21 18.70
N LEU A 469 -27.26 4.59 18.63
CA LEU A 469 -26.64 3.93 19.77
C LEU A 469 -25.79 4.93 20.57
N ALA A 470 -25.92 4.92 21.90
CA ALA A 470 -25.04 5.73 22.73
C ALA A 470 -23.68 5.04 22.86
N VAL A 471 -22.67 5.55 22.15
CA VAL A 471 -21.29 5.05 22.25
C VAL A 471 -20.73 5.35 23.64
N VAL A 472 -20.37 4.32 24.39
CA VAL A 472 -19.84 4.42 25.77
C VAL A 472 -18.31 4.43 25.80
N ARG A 473 -17.67 3.67 24.91
CA ARG A 473 -16.21 3.48 24.93
C ARG A 473 -15.69 3.15 23.54
N ALA A 474 -14.48 3.60 23.24
CA ALA A 474 -13.71 3.15 22.08
C ALA A 474 -12.24 3.00 22.49
N MET A 475 -11.70 1.78 22.37
CA MET A 475 -10.36 1.46 22.83
C MET A 475 -9.59 0.54 21.87
N GLY A 476 -8.27 0.69 21.88
CA GLY A 476 -7.38 -0.23 21.20
C GLY A 476 -7.59 -0.20 19.69
N THR A 477 -7.69 -1.38 19.08
CA THR A 477 -7.81 -1.54 17.63
C THR A 477 -9.22 -2.03 17.22
N ASP A 478 -9.96 -2.60 18.17
CA ASP A 478 -11.10 -3.48 17.93
C ASP A 478 -12.22 -3.42 19.00
N GLU A 479 -12.11 -2.59 20.05
CA GLU A 479 -13.08 -2.59 21.16
C GLU A 479 -14.02 -1.36 21.13
N LEU A 480 -15.33 -1.61 20.96
CA LEU A 480 -16.38 -0.59 20.89
C LEU A 480 -17.52 -0.91 21.85
N HIS A 481 -17.81 -0.05 22.82
CA HIS A 481 -18.89 -0.26 23.78
C HIS A 481 -20.09 0.62 23.44
N VAL A 482 -21.30 0.07 23.48
CA VAL A 482 -22.55 0.75 23.09
C VAL A 482 -23.70 0.41 24.04
N ILE A 483 -24.63 1.36 24.19
CA ILE A 483 -25.97 1.13 24.75
C ILE A 483 -26.99 1.22 23.60
N GLY A 484 -27.94 0.28 23.56
CA GLY A 484 -29.00 0.19 22.56
C GLY A 484 -28.94 -1.07 21.69
N ASP A 485 -29.92 -1.24 20.81
CA ASP A 485 -30.07 -2.40 19.93
C ASP A 485 -29.05 -2.38 18.76
N TRP A 486 -27.82 -2.76 19.09
CA TRP A 486 -26.67 -2.67 18.17
C TRP A 486 -26.80 -3.53 16.92
N ARG A 487 -27.62 -4.59 16.96
CA ARG A 487 -27.87 -5.51 15.85
C ARG A 487 -28.59 -4.85 14.67
N ARG A 488 -29.24 -3.70 14.89
CA ARG A 488 -29.78 -2.84 13.81
C ARG A 488 -28.68 -2.12 13.01
N VAL A 489 -27.49 -1.96 13.60
CA VAL A 489 -26.39 -1.17 13.02
C VAL A 489 -25.26 -2.06 12.51
N PHE A 490 -25.00 -3.21 13.16
CA PHE A 490 -23.95 -4.14 12.76
C PHE A 490 -24.49 -5.57 12.64
N PRO A 491 -24.16 -6.31 11.55
CA PRO A 491 -24.42 -7.73 11.51
C PRO A 491 -23.58 -8.48 12.55
N GLU A 492 -24.20 -9.43 13.23
CA GLU A 492 -23.56 -10.28 14.23
C GLU A 492 -22.85 -11.47 13.56
N GLY A 493 -21.61 -11.74 13.94
CA GLY A 493 -20.87 -12.90 13.47
C GLY A 493 -19.35 -12.79 13.58
N ARG A 494 -18.63 -13.59 12.78
CA ARG A 494 -17.16 -13.71 12.78
C ARG A 494 -16.51 -13.21 11.49
N GLY A 495 -17.26 -12.91 10.43
CA GLY A 495 -16.76 -12.32 9.19
C GLY A 495 -16.16 -10.92 9.39
N VAL A 496 -15.30 -10.48 8.46
CA VAL A 496 -14.52 -9.23 8.60
C VAL A 496 -15.40 -7.96 8.62
N THR A 497 -16.59 -8.02 8.01
CA THR A 497 -17.61 -6.95 8.05
C THR A 497 -18.46 -6.96 9.33
N GLU A 498 -18.48 -8.09 10.04
CA GLU A 498 -19.36 -8.39 11.18
C GLU A 498 -18.71 -8.00 12.51
N VAL A 499 -19.50 -8.04 13.59
CA VAL A 499 -19.02 -7.85 14.97
C VAL A 499 -19.58 -8.97 15.85
N LYS A 500 -18.92 -9.24 16.97
CA LYS A 500 -19.40 -10.20 17.99
C LYS A 500 -19.45 -9.51 19.35
N VAL A 501 -20.30 -10.02 20.24
CA VAL A 501 -20.26 -9.64 21.66
C VAL A 501 -18.94 -10.13 22.28
N LYS A 502 -18.32 -9.25 23.07
CA LYS A 502 -17.12 -9.51 23.88
C LYS A 502 -17.49 -9.72 25.35
N ASP A 503 -18.35 -8.84 25.86
CA ASP A 503 -18.81 -8.79 27.24
C ASP A 503 -20.11 -7.95 27.32
N MET A 504 -20.87 -8.09 28.42
CA MET A 504 -22.08 -7.31 28.70
C MET A 504 -22.13 -6.96 30.19
N TYR A 505 -22.23 -5.66 30.50
CA TYR A 505 -22.24 -5.16 31.88
C TYR A 505 -23.23 -4.02 32.06
N THR A 506 -23.70 -3.79 33.30
CA THR A 506 -24.59 -2.68 33.61
C THR A 506 -23.81 -1.44 34.06
N ALA A 507 -24.23 -0.25 33.64
CA ALA A 507 -23.64 1.02 34.04
C ALA A 507 -24.69 2.13 34.23
N GLY A 508 -24.29 3.26 34.82
CA GLY A 508 -25.19 4.37 35.15
C GLY A 508 -25.78 4.27 36.56
N THR A 509 -26.34 5.37 37.05
CA THR A 509 -26.91 5.47 38.41
C THR A 509 -28.32 4.92 38.46
N GLY A 510 -28.60 4.12 39.49
CA GLY A 510 -29.97 3.72 39.83
C GLY A 510 -30.77 4.90 40.35
N ALA A 511 -32.05 4.99 39.98
CA ALA A 511 -32.98 5.98 40.52
C ALA A 511 -33.55 5.51 41.87
N GLU A 512 -32.70 5.41 42.90
CA GLU A 512 -33.10 4.99 44.25
C GLU A 512 -32.92 6.12 45.27
N ALA A 513 -34.04 6.51 45.88
CA ALA A 513 -34.17 7.15 47.19
C ALA A 513 -33.39 8.46 47.48
N SER A 514 -33.71 9.55 46.79
CA SER A 514 -33.71 10.87 47.46
C SER A 514 -35.00 11.00 48.31
N THR A 515 -35.10 10.24 49.40
CA THR A 515 -36.33 10.21 50.22
C THR A 515 -36.02 9.81 51.68
N GLY A 516 -36.07 10.78 52.58
CA GLY A 516 -35.74 10.62 54.01
C GLY A 516 -34.27 10.91 54.35
N GLN A 517 -33.92 11.56 55.46
CA GLN A 517 -34.77 12.14 56.52
C GLN A 517 -34.20 13.50 57.00
N GLU A 518 -35.06 14.27 57.66
CA GLU A 518 -34.70 15.50 58.38
C GLU A 518 -34.05 15.20 59.75
N GLN A 519 -32.99 15.94 60.08
CA GLN A 519 -32.72 16.51 61.42
C GLN A 519 -31.58 17.54 61.35
#